data_AF-A0A7J8XVD9-F1
#
_entry.id   AF-A0A7J8XVD9-F1
#
_cell.length_a   1.000
_cell.length_b   1.000
_cell.length_c   1.000
_cell.angle_alpha   90.00
_cell.angle_beta   90.00
_cell.angle_gamma   90.00
#
_symmetry.space_group_name_H-M   'P 1'
#
loop_
_entity.id
_entity.type
_entity.pdbx_description
1 polymer ?
#
loop_
_entity_poly.entity_id
_entity_poly.type
_entity_poly.pdbx_seq_one_letter_code
_entity_poly.pdbx_strand_id
1 'polypeptide(L)'
;IAVGNEIFTDDDTSLLAYLVPAIVSIHGALVQLGLDKYIQVSTPNSLAVLEVSYPPSAGSFKGEVSGVMSQFLQFLSSTGSPFWINAYPYFAYKDSPNKISLDYALFNKNPGMVDPYTKLHYDNMLYAQVDAVVYAMSRLGYGGIEVRVSETGWPSKGDSNEVGATVQNAAVYNRNLLRRQMSNEGTPLRPNMRLEVYLFALFNEDMKPGPTSERNYGLFQPDGTMAYNVGLSALATSSSTSSASISLTSSATKVIIP
;
A
#
# COMPACT_ATOMS: atom_id res chain seq x y z
N ILE A 1 7.65 -5.77 10.48
CA ILE A 1 8.26 -4.55 11.03
C ILE A 1 8.67 -3.65 9.87
N ALA A 2 8.12 -2.44 9.82
CA ALA A 2 8.59 -1.37 8.93
C ALA A 2 9.74 -0.62 9.62
N VAL A 3 10.91 -0.60 8.99
CA VAL A 3 12.10 0.10 9.49
C VAL A 3 12.24 1.40 8.70
N GLY A 4 11.79 2.51 9.28
CA GLY A 4 11.62 3.77 8.58
C GLY A 4 10.35 3.80 7.71
N ASN A 5 10.11 4.96 7.08
CA ASN A 5 9.01 5.20 6.14
C ASN A 5 9.50 6.20 5.08
N GLU A 6 9.41 5.85 3.80
CA GLU A 6 9.79 6.70 2.66
C GLU A 6 11.24 7.20 2.66
N ILE A 7 12.16 6.47 3.30
CA ILE A 7 13.57 6.87 3.51
C ILE A 7 14.32 7.16 2.20
N PHE A 8 13.97 6.49 1.10
CA PHE A 8 14.60 6.73 -0.20
C PHE A 8 14.28 8.10 -0.83
N THR A 9 13.26 8.77 -0.32
CA THR A 9 12.77 10.06 -0.81
C THR A 9 12.74 11.11 0.30
N ASP A 10 13.36 10.82 1.44
CA ASP A 10 13.48 11.73 2.57
C ASP A 10 14.46 12.87 2.23
N ASP A 11 14.22 14.05 2.79
CA ASP A 11 15.09 15.21 2.63
C ASP A 11 16.47 14.97 3.29
N ASP A 12 16.51 14.20 4.38
CA ASP A 12 17.76 13.75 5.01
C ASP A 12 18.32 12.50 4.32
N THR A 13 19.02 12.75 3.21
CA THR A 13 19.69 11.71 2.43
C THR A 13 20.73 10.90 3.22
N SER A 14 21.17 11.35 4.41
CA SER A 14 22.10 10.58 5.25
C SER A 14 21.46 9.30 5.81
N LEU A 15 20.13 9.26 5.94
CA LEU A 15 19.38 8.10 6.43
C LEU A 15 19.52 6.86 5.53
N LEU A 16 19.73 7.05 4.22
CA LEU A 16 19.93 5.97 3.26
C LEU A 16 21.09 5.05 3.63
N ALA A 17 22.17 5.60 4.20
CA ALA A 17 23.35 4.83 4.60
C ALA A 17 23.06 3.87 5.76
N TYR A 18 22.04 4.17 6.59
CA TYR A 18 21.68 3.39 7.77
C TYR A 18 20.56 2.38 7.51
N LEU A 19 19.79 2.55 6.44
CA LEU A 19 18.57 1.79 6.18
C LEU A 19 18.80 0.27 6.13
N VAL A 20 19.65 -0.20 5.21
CA VAL A 20 19.91 -1.64 5.05
C VAL A 20 20.60 -2.24 6.29
N PRO A 21 21.64 -1.61 6.90
CA PRO A 21 22.20 -2.08 8.17
C PRO A 21 21.17 -2.21 9.31
N ALA A 22 20.24 -1.26 9.43
CA ALA A 22 19.19 -1.29 10.45
C ALA A 22 18.22 -2.46 10.22
N ILE A 23 17.77 -2.65 8.98
CA ILE A 23 16.91 -3.76 8.58
C ILE A 23 17.56 -5.12 8.87
N VAL A 24 18.84 -5.29 8.48
CA VAL A 24 19.61 -6.51 8.73
C VAL A 24 19.76 -6.77 10.23
N SER A 25 20.05 -5.74 11.03
CA SER A 25 20.20 -5.87 12.48
C SER A 25 18.90 -6.29 13.17
N ILE A 26 17.77 -5.68 12.80
CA ILE A 26 16.45 -6.03 13.33
C ILE A 26 16.09 -7.47 12.96
N HIS A 27 16.33 -7.88 11.71
CA HIS A 27 16.12 -9.27 11.31
C HIS A 27 17.02 -10.24 12.07
N GLY A 28 18.29 -9.90 12.28
CA GLY A 28 19.22 -10.70 13.09
C GLY A 28 18.72 -10.94 14.52
N ALA A 29 18.13 -9.91 15.15
CA ALA A 29 17.50 -10.06 16.46
C ALA A 29 16.28 -11.01 16.42
N LEU A 30 15.45 -10.93 15.38
CA LEU A 30 14.32 -11.84 15.19
C LEU A 30 14.78 -13.30 14.99
N VAL A 31 15.87 -13.51 14.24
CA VAL A 31 16.46 -14.85 14.05
C VAL A 31 16.95 -15.42 15.39
N GLN A 32 17.64 -14.62 16.21
CA GLN A 32 18.12 -15.06 17.53
C GLN A 32 16.98 -15.48 18.46
N LEU A 33 15.80 -14.87 18.30
CA LEU A 33 14.59 -15.19 19.06
C LEU A 33 13.73 -16.29 18.41
N GLY A 34 14.09 -16.78 17.22
CA GLY A 34 13.29 -17.75 16.45
C GLY A 34 11.97 -17.19 15.91
N LEU A 35 11.89 -15.87 15.71
CA LEU A 35 10.68 -15.16 15.28
C LEU A 35 10.69 -14.78 13.79
N ASP A 36 11.80 -14.98 13.08
CA ASP A 36 12.01 -14.58 11.68
C ASP A 36 11.03 -15.24 10.69
N LYS A 37 10.47 -16.41 11.07
CA LYS A 37 9.44 -17.10 10.27
C LYS A 37 8.04 -16.48 10.40
N TYR A 38 7.81 -15.69 11.43
CA TYR A 38 6.51 -15.09 11.74
C TYR A 38 6.49 -13.57 11.53
N ILE A 39 7.64 -12.92 11.67
CA ILE A 39 7.78 -11.47 11.60
C ILE A 39 8.76 -11.11 10.48
N GLN A 40 8.22 -10.59 9.39
CA GLN A 40 9.00 -10.06 8.27
C GLN A 40 9.50 -8.64 8.57
N VAL A 41 10.62 -8.25 7.95
CA VAL A 41 11.22 -6.91 8.08
C VAL A 41 11.32 -6.28 6.70
N SER A 42 10.92 -5.02 6.57
CA SER A 42 10.95 -4.28 5.32
C SER A 42 10.92 -2.77 5.61
N THR A 43 10.80 -1.94 4.58
CA THR A 43 10.53 -0.51 4.70
C THR A 43 9.50 -0.09 3.64
N PRO A 44 8.47 0.69 4.00
CA PRO A 44 7.56 1.35 3.06
C PRO A 44 8.29 2.39 2.20
N ASN A 45 7.96 2.42 0.90
CA ASN A 45 8.59 3.32 -0.07
C ASN A 45 7.54 4.19 -0.76
N SER A 46 7.80 5.49 -0.85
CA SER A 46 7.04 6.37 -1.74
C SER A 46 7.18 5.90 -3.18
N LEU A 47 6.15 6.06 -4.02
CA LEU A 47 6.29 5.85 -5.47
C LEU A 47 7.29 6.81 -6.14
N ALA A 48 7.70 7.88 -5.47
CA ALA A 48 8.73 8.80 -5.95
C ALA A 48 10.14 8.19 -6.06
N VAL A 49 10.33 6.93 -5.63
CA VAL A 49 11.53 6.13 -5.93
C VAL A 49 11.63 5.71 -7.41
N LEU A 50 10.53 5.80 -8.16
CA LEU A 50 10.50 5.50 -9.60
C LEU A 50 10.94 6.70 -10.43
N GLU A 51 11.75 6.44 -11.45
CA GLU A 51 12.07 7.39 -12.53
C GLU A 51 11.00 7.32 -13.62
N VAL A 52 10.68 6.09 -14.03
CA VAL A 52 9.67 5.81 -15.05
C VAL A 52 8.61 4.92 -14.43
N SER A 53 7.34 5.26 -14.68
CA SER A 53 6.17 4.49 -14.22
C SER A 53 5.09 4.32 -15.29
N TYR A 54 5.23 4.97 -16.45
CA TYR A 54 4.30 4.88 -17.58
C TYR A 54 5.01 4.57 -18.91
N PRO A 55 4.55 3.56 -19.68
CA PRO A 55 3.58 2.55 -19.25
C PRO A 55 4.15 1.68 -18.12
N PRO A 56 3.33 0.91 -17.37
CA PRO A 56 3.82 0.12 -16.23
C PRO A 56 5.03 -0.78 -16.55
N SER A 57 5.06 -1.41 -17.73
CA SER A 57 6.19 -2.24 -18.18
C SER A 57 7.51 -1.49 -18.37
N ALA A 58 7.46 -0.16 -18.51
CA ALA A 58 8.65 0.70 -18.56
C ALA A 58 9.20 1.04 -17.16
N GLY A 59 8.52 0.59 -16.09
CA GLY A 59 8.87 0.84 -14.70
C GLY A 59 10.37 0.72 -14.40
N SER A 60 10.97 1.74 -13.79
CA SER A 60 12.37 1.74 -13.35
C SER A 60 12.58 2.62 -12.12
N PHE A 61 13.47 2.20 -11.22
CA PHE A 61 13.92 3.06 -10.11
C PHE A 61 14.81 4.19 -10.59
N LYS A 62 14.86 5.28 -9.83
CA LYS A 62 15.82 6.37 -10.05
C LYS A 62 17.25 5.90 -9.91
N GLY A 63 18.15 6.47 -10.72
CA GLY A 63 19.55 6.07 -10.78
C GLY A 63 20.24 6.25 -9.44
N GLU A 64 19.98 7.37 -8.76
CA GLU A 64 20.57 7.76 -7.48
C GLU A 64 20.23 6.79 -6.32
N VAL A 65 19.06 6.16 -6.34
CA VAL A 65 18.65 5.21 -5.29
C VAL A 65 18.95 3.75 -5.65
N SER A 66 19.21 3.45 -6.92
CA SER A 66 19.30 2.08 -7.45
C SER A 66 20.33 1.20 -6.73
N GLY A 67 21.45 1.78 -6.26
CA GLY A 67 22.49 1.06 -5.52
C GLY A 67 22.01 0.54 -4.17
N VAL A 68 21.46 1.43 -3.32
CA VAL A 68 20.91 1.06 -2.00
C VAL A 68 19.64 0.21 -2.19
N MET A 69 18.83 0.53 -3.19
CA MET A 69 17.64 -0.26 -3.55
C MET A 69 18.02 -1.71 -3.89
N SER A 70 19.08 -1.94 -4.65
CA SER A 70 19.54 -3.30 -4.99
C SER A 70 19.96 -4.09 -3.74
N GLN A 71 20.63 -3.45 -2.78
CA GLN A 71 20.99 -4.09 -1.50
C GLN A 71 19.75 -4.43 -0.67
N PHE A 72 18.78 -3.53 -0.65
CA PHE A 72 17.50 -3.76 0.04
C PHE A 72 16.71 -4.91 -0.62
N LEU A 73 16.59 -4.92 -1.94
CA LEU A 73 15.92 -5.99 -2.68
C LEU A 73 16.62 -7.35 -2.49
N GLN A 74 17.95 -7.38 -2.41
CA GLN A 74 18.71 -8.58 -2.09
C GLN A 74 18.34 -9.14 -0.70
N PHE A 75 18.20 -8.26 0.31
CA PHE A 75 17.74 -8.64 1.63
C PHE A 75 16.30 -9.18 1.63
N LEU A 76 15.39 -8.50 0.94
CA LEU A 76 14.00 -8.95 0.83
C LEU A 76 13.91 -10.33 0.16
N SER A 77 14.66 -10.51 -0.93
CA SER A 77 14.71 -11.79 -1.65
C SER A 77 15.29 -12.92 -0.80
N SER A 78 16.30 -12.67 0.04
CA SER A 78 16.92 -13.72 0.86
C SER A 78 16.07 -14.09 2.08
N THR A 79 15.23 -13.17 2.56
CA THR A 79 14.36 -13.37 3.72
C THR A 79 12.92 -13.73 3.36
N GLY A 80 12.55 -13.63 2.08
CA GLY A 80 11.16 -13.81 1.62
C GLY A 80 10.23 -12.69 2.09
N SER A 81 10.76 -11.51 2.41
CA SER A 81 9.98 -10.36 2.85
C SER A 81 9.41 -9.57 1.66
N PRO A 82 8.19 -9.02 1.75
CA PRO A 82 7.59 -8.22 0.69
C PRO A 82 8.20 -6.81 0.60
N PHE A 83 8.10 -6.23 -0.59
CA PHE A 83 8.39 -4.82 -0.85
C PHE A 83 7.11 -3.99 -0.60
N TRP A 84 7.16 -3.05 0.34
CA TRP A 84 6.01 -2.21 0.68
C TRP A 84 6.07 -0.86 -0.02
N ILE A 85 4.93 -0.41 -0.54
CA ILE A 85 4.80 0.91 -1.17
C ILE A 85 3.66 1.74 -0.59
N ASN A 86 3.90 3.04 -0.50
CA ASN A 86 2.88 4.05 -0.28
C ASN A 86 2.44 4.55 -1.67
N ALA A 87 1.24 4.18 -2.09
CA ALA A 87 0.76 4.34 -3.46
C ALA A 87 -0.56 5.12 -3.50
N TYR A 88 -0.51 6.35 -4.00
CA TYR A 88 -1.64 7.26 -3.99
C TYR A 88 -1.98 7.72 -5.42
N PRO A 89 -2.99 7.11 -6.08
CA PRO A 89 -3.55 7.63 -7.33
C PRO A 89 -4.02 9.08 -7.24
N TYR A 90 -4.42 9.53 -6.04
CA TYR A 90 -4.81 10.90 -5.77
C TYR A 90 -3.75 11.92 -6.21
N PHE A 91 -2.47 11.73 -5.84
CA PHE A 91 -1.43 12.72 -6.17
C PHE A 91 -1.22 12.85 -7.68
N ALA A 92 -1.20 11.72 -8.40
CA ALA A 92 -1.09 11.74 -9.85
C ALA A 92 -2.28 12.48 -10.50
N TYR A 93 -3.51 12.23 -10.04
CA TYR A 93 -4.68 12.98 -10.51
C TYR A 93 -4.59 14.46 -10.16
N LYS A 94 -4.26 14.82 -8.92
CA LYS A 94 -4.12 16.21 -8.45
C LYS A 94 -3.13 17.01 -9.32
N ASP A 95 -2.00 16.40 -9.69
CA ASP A 95 -0.94 17.06 -10.44
C ASP A 95 -1.24 17.16 -11.94
N SER A 96 -2.17 16.36 -12.47
CA SER A 96 -2.50 16.33 -13.89
C SER A 96 -3.97 15.99 -14.17
N PRO A 97 -4.94 16.75 -13.63
CA PRO A 97 -6.37 16.41 -13.67
C PRO A 97 -6.96 16.47 -15.10
N ASN A 98 -6.30 17.18 -16.01
CA ASN A 98 -6.69 17.27 -17.42
C ASN A 98 -6.13 16.12 -18.29
N LYS A 99 -5.20 15.31 -17.76
CA LYS A 99 -4.56 14.20 -18.48
C LYS A 99 -4.91 12.85 -17.87
N ILE A 100 -5.13 12.81 -16.56
CA ILE A 100 -5.48 11.60 -15.82
C ILE A 100 -6.99 11.61 -15.58
N SER A 101 -7.67 10.57 -16.07
CA SER A 101 -9.09 10.37 -15.80
C SER A 101 -9.33 10.18 -14.30
N LEU A 102 -10.25 10.95 -13.74
CA LEU A 102 -10.70 10.76 -12.36
C LEU A 102 -11.29 9.36 -12.17
N ASP A 103 -12.07 8.85 -13.13
CA ASP A 103 -12.67 7.52 -13.03
C ASP A 103 -11.63 6.41 -12.98
N TYR A 104 -10.53 6.55 -13.73
CA TYR A 104 -9.39 5.63 -13.68
C TYR A 104 -8.67 5.65 -12.32
N ALA A 105 -8.55 6.82 -11.69
CA ALA A 105 -7.96 6.96 -10.36
C ALA A 105 -8.91 6.46 -9.25
N LEU A 106 -10.23 6.54 -9.45
CA LEU A 106 -11.26 6.15 -8.48
C LEU A 106 -11.78 4.71 -8.61
N PHE A 107 -11.18 3.89 -9.47
CA PHE A 107 -11.67 2.54 -9.81
C PHE A 107 -13.10 2.49 -10.38
N ASN A 108 -13.62 3.61 -10.89
CA ASN A 108 -14.91 3.65 -11.56
C ASN A 108 -14.82 2.97 -12.92
N LYS A 109 -15.97 2.64 -13.53
CA LYS A 109 -15.97 2.13 -14.91
C LYS A 109 -15.38 3.16 -15.85
N ASN A 110 -14.30 2.79 -16.54
CA ASN A 110 -13.60 3.63 -17.50
C ASN A 110 -12.96 2.74 -18.60
N PRO A 111 -12.46 3.31 -19.70
CA PRO A 111 -11.78 2.54 -20.74
C PRO A 111 -10.49 1.84 -20.28
N GLY A 112 -9.90 2.28 -19.17
CA GLY A 112 -8.60 1.85 -18.69
C GLY A 112 -7.46 2.30 -19.60
N MET A 113 -6.30 1.69 -19.39
CA MET A 113 -5.16 1.81 -20.28
C MET A 113 -4.63 0.40 -20.63
N VAL A 114 -4.13 0.24 -21.85
CA VAL A 114 -3.49 -1.00 -22.29
C VAL A 114 -2.00 -0.75 -22.40
N ASP A 115 -1.21 -1.49 -21.66
CA ASP A 115 0.25 -1.43 -21.77
C ASP A 115 0.67 -1.83 -23.21
N PRO A 116 1.37 -0.95 -23.95
CA PRO A 116 1.65 -1.17 -25.36
C PRO A 116 2.60 -2.34 -25.61
N TYR A 117 3.39 -2.74 -24.61
CA TYR A 117 4.39 -3.80 -24.73
C TYR A 117 3.85 -5.14 -24.23
N THR A 118 3.18 -5.15 -23.08
CA THR A 118 2.73 -6.39 -22.42
C THR A 118 1.29 -6.76 -22.74
N LYS A 119 0.52 -5.80 -23.31
CA LYS A 119 -0.91 -5.92 -23.63
C LYS A 119 -1.81 -6.13 -22.40
N LEU A 120 -1.25 -5.99 -21.19
CA LEU A 120 -2.03 -5.98 -19.97
C LEU A 120 -2.94 -4.75 -19.95
N HIS A 121 -4.23 -4.99 -19.65
CA HIS A 121 -5.21 -3.94 -19.46
C HIS A 121 -5.29 -3.59 -17.98
N TYR A 122 -5.08 -2.31 -17.68
CA TYR A 122 -5.24 -1.74 -16.36
C TYR A 122 -6.50 -0.90 -16.38
N ASP A 123 -7.52 -1.32 -15.64
CA ASP A 123 -8.77 -0.57 -15.50
C ASP A 123 -8.72 0.45 -14.36
N ASN A 124 -7.62 0.48 -13.58
CA ASN A 124 -7.40 1.41 -12.50
C ASN A 124 -5.92 1.75 -12.30
N MET A 125 -5.68 2.94 -11.74
CA MET A 125 -4.32 3.47 -11.56
C MET A 125 -3.50 2.75 -10.49
N LEU A 126 -4.11 2.34 -9.37
CA LEU A 126 -3.36 1.72 -8.27
C LEU A 126 -2.66 0.44 -8.75
N TYR A 127 -3.33 -0.39 -9.54
CA TYR A 127 -2.75 -1.63 -10.06
C TYR A 127 -1.65 -1.35 -11.08
N ALA A 128 -1.81 -0.32 -11.90
CA ALA A 128 -0.75 0.14 -12.80
C ALA A 128 0.49 0.62 -12.04
N GLN A 129 0.31 1.35 -10.92
CA GLN A 129 1.41 1.81 -10.07
C GLN A 129 2.13 0.64 -9.38
N VAL A 130 1.38 -0.34 -8.85
CA VAL A 130 1.94 -1.56 -8.26
C VAL A 130 2.78 -2.33 -9.28
N ASP A 131 2.23 -2.56 -10.48
CA ASP A 131 2.94 -3.32 -11.51
C ASP A 131 4.14 -2.56 -12.06
N ALA A 132 4.11 -1.22 -12.12
CA ALA A 132 5.29 -0.41 -12.44
C ALA A 132 6.45 -0.67 -11.45
N VAL A 133 6.16 -0.83 -10.17
CA VAL A 133 7.17 -1.20 -9.15
C VAL A 133 7.66 -2.63 -9.37
N VAL A 134 6.78 -3.58 -9.68
CA VAL A 134 7.18 -4.97 -10.01
C VAL A 134 8.13 -5.00 -11.22
N TYR A 135 7.85 -4.23 -12.27
CA TYR A 135 8.74 -4.11 -13.43
C TYR A 135 10.07 -3.44 -13.06
N ALA A 136 10.05 -2.39 -12.23
CA ALA A 136 11.27 -1.74 -11.75
C ALA A 136 12.19 -2.71 -10.98
N MET A 137 11.63 -3.52 -10.08
CA MET A 137 12.37 -4.57 -9.38
C MET A 137 12.86 -5.65 -10.34
N SER A 138 12.06 -6.04 -11.33
CA SER A 138 12.43 -7.04 -12.34
C SER A 138 13.67 -6.62 -13.14
N ARG A 139 13.81 -5.32 -13.46
CA ARG A 139 15.01 -4.78 -14.13
C ARG A 139 16.29 -4.89 -13.30
N LEU A 140 16.15 -4.92 -11.97
CA LEU A 140 17.25 -5.18 -11.05
C LEU A 140 17.45 -6.68 -10.74
N GLY A 141 16.68 -7.57 -11.38
CA GLY A 141 16.76 -9.02 -11.18
C GLY A 141 15.87 -9.58 -10.06
N TYR A 142 15.00 -8.74 -9.46
CA TYR A 142 14.20 -9.10 -8.28
C TYR A 142 12.69 -9.18 -8.56
N GLY A 143 12.31 -9.57 -9.78
CA GLY A 143 10.91 -9.64 -10.21
C GLY A 143 10.04 -10.65 -9.47
N GLY A 144 10.63 -11.53 -8.65
CA GLY A 144 9.91 -12.49 -7.82
C GLY A 144 9.43 -11.95 -6.46
N ILE A 145 9.90 -10.78 -6.04
CA ILE A 145 9.51 -10.19 -4.74
C ILE A 145 8.03 -9.75 -4.78
N GLU A 146 7.27 -10.11 -3.75
CA GLU A 146 5.89 -9.66 -3.57
C GLU A 146 5.85 -8.14 -3.32
N VAL A 147 4.93 -7.43 -3.98
CA VAL A 147 4.66 -6.02 -3.69
C VAL A 147 3.36 -5.92 -2.91
N ARG A 148 3.37 -5.15 -1.82
CA ARG A 148 2.19 -4.83 -1.01
C ARG A 148 2.07 -3.33 -0.83
N VAL A 149 0.85 -2.85 -0.57
CA VAL A 149 0.57 -1.42 -0.38
C VAL A 149 0.42 -1.13 1.12
N SER A 150 1.38 -0.42 1.69
CA SER A 150 1.39 -0.01 3.11
C SER A 150 0.51 1.20 3.35
N GLU A 151 0.31 2.03 2.33
CA GLU A 151 -0.57 3.18 2.42
C GLU A 151 -1.21 3.49 1.07
N THR A 152 -2.52 3.73 1.11
CA THR A 152 -3.26 4.33 0.00
C THR A 152 -4.56 4.91 0.50
N GLY A 153 -5.00 6.02 -0.09
CA GLY A 153 -6.22 6.70 0.32
C GLY A 153 -6.55 7.87 -0.59
N TRP A 154 -7.61 8.58 -0.23
CA TRP A 154 -8.04 9.77 -0.95
C TRP A 154 -8.60 10.79 0.05
N PRO A 155 -8.12 12.05 0.04
CA PRO A 155 -8.52 13.03 1.03
C PRO A 155 -9.96 13.53 0.77
N SER A 156 -10.72 13.69 1.84
CA SER A 156 -12.11 14.16 1.81
C SER A 156 -12.26 15.67 1.72
N LYS A 157 -11.17 16.40 1.92
CA LYS A 157 -11.09 17.87 1.84
C LYS A 157 -9.65 18.28 1.59
N GLY A 158 -9.43 19.29 0.77
CA GLY A 158 -8.10 19.87 0.52
C GLY A 158 -8.16 21.39 0.35
N ASP A 159 -7.01 22.00 0.09
CA ASP A 159 -6.88 23.41 -0.29
C ASP A 159 -7.44 23.67 -1.70
N SER A 160 -7.52 24.94 -2.11
CA SER A 160 -8.11 25.32 -3.41
C SER A 160 -7.37 24.77 -4.64
N ASN A 161 -6.08 24.44 -4.49
CA ASN A 161 -5.24 23.81 -5.52
C ASN A 161 -5.22 22.27 -5.44
N GLU A 162 -5.96 21.67 -4.50
CA GLU A 162 -6.00 20.22 -4.26
C GLU A 162 -7.19 19.57 -4.97
N VAL A 163 -7.16 19.67 -6.30
CA VAL A 163 -8.26 19.21 -7.15
C VAL A 163 -8.57 17.73 -6.90
N GLY A 164 -9.86 17.45 -6.67
CA GLY A 164 -10.35 16.10 -6.43
C GLY A 164 -10.49 15.72 -4.95
N ALA A 165 -9.92 16.49 -4.01
CA ALA A 165 -10.08 16.26 -2.57
C ALA A 165 -11.50 16.62 -2.10
N THR A 166 -12.41 15.64 -2.17
CA THR A 166 -13.82 15.81 -1.82
C THR A 166 -14.33 14.58 -1.08
N VAL A 167 -15.32 14.77 -0.21
CA VAL A 167 -15.98 13.69 0.53
C VAL A 167 -16.52 12.62 -0.42
N GLN A 168 -17.07 13.02 -1.56
CA GLN A 168 -17.62 12.12 -2.56
C GLN A 168 -16.53 11.25 -3.19
N ASN A 169 -15.41 11.84 -3.62
CA ASN A 169 -14.32 11.09 -4.23
C ASN A 169 -13.63 10.17 -3.22
N ALA A 170 -13.42 10.65 -1.98
CA ALA A 170 -12.86 9.84 -0.90
C ALA A 170 -13.74 8.62 -0.60
N ALA A 171 -15.05 8.82 -0.51
CA ALA A 171 -16.00 7.72 -0.31
C ALA A 171 -16.00 6.73 -1.47
N VAL A 172 -15.86 7.20 -2.72
CA VAL A 172 -15.81 6.33 -3.91
C VAL A 172 -14.52 5.53 -3.94
N TYR A 173 -13.36 6.17 -3.81
CA TYR A 173 -12.04 5.52 -3.85
C TYR A 173 -11.96 4.40 -2.82
N ASN A 174 -12.20 4.73 -1.55
CA ASN A 174 -12.06 3.79 -0.43
C ASN A 174 -13.10 2.66 -0.50
N ARG A 175 -14.34 2.94 -0.93
CA ARG A 175 -15.37 1.90 -1.11
C ARG A 175 -15.04 0.96 -2.26
N ASN A 176 -14.58 1.48 -3.40
CA ASN A 176 -14.26 0.65 -4.55
C ASN A 176 -13.04 -0.22 -4.28
N LEU A 177 -12.00 0.34 -3.64
CA LEU A 177 -10.84 -0.42 -3.19
C LEU A 177 -11.25 -1.53 -2.21
N LEU A 178 -12.10 -1.23 -1.23
CA LEU A 178 -12.62 -2.23 -0.30
C LEU A 178 -13.35 -3.38 -1.03
N ARG A 179 -14.18 -3.07 -2.04
CA ARG A 179 -14.87 -4.11 -2.84
C ARG A 179 -13.90 -5.01 -3.61
N ARG A 180 -12.84 -4.45 -4.19
CA ARG A 180 -11.79 -5.24 -4.88
C ARG A 180 -11.02 -6.12 -3.89
N GLN A 181 -10.71 -5.59 -2.71
CA GLN A 181 -10.07 -6.35 -1.64
C GLN A 181 -10.94 -7.52 -1.16
N MET A 182 -12.25 -7.32 -1.00
CA MET A 182 -13.19 -8.41 -0.64
C MET A 182 -13.33 -9.46 -1.75
N SER A 183 -12.98 -9.13 -2.99
CA SER A 183 -12.96 -10.05 -4.12
C SER A 183 -11.62 -10.77 -4.29
N ASN A 184 -10.67 -10.57 -3.36
CA ASN A 184 -9.30 -11.09 -3.41
C ASN A 184 -8.56 -10.74 -4.71
N GLU A 185 -8.86 -9.58 -5.29
CA GLU A 185 -8.35 -9.19 -6.60
C GLU A 185 -6.84 -8.90 -6.57
N GLY A 186 -6.13 -9.40 -7.58
CA GLY A 186 -4.72 -9.10 -7.85
C GLY A 186 -4.57 -8.07 -8.97
N THR A 187 -3.33 -7.69 -9.28
CA THR A 187 -3.03 -6.80 -10.41
C THR A 187 -3.07 -7.54 -11.75
N PRO A 188 -3.16 -6.85 -12.90
CA PRO A 188 -3.08 -7.49 -14.21
C PRO A 188 -1.83 -8.34 -14.42
N LEU A 189 -0.66 -7.94 -13.89
CA LEU A 189 0.56 -8.73 -13.97
C LEU A 189 0.55 -9.96 -13.05
N ARG A 190 -0.14 -9.88 -11.90
CA ARG A 190 -0.22 -10.95 -10.90
C ARG A 190 -1.67 -11.25 -10.51
N PRO A 191 -2.51 -11.73 -11.44
CA PRO A 191 -3.96 -11.84 -11.22
C PRO A 191 -4.34 -12.90 -10.20
N ASN A 192 -3.47 -13.89 -9.96
CA ASN A 192 -3.69 -14.99 -9.02
C ASN A 192 -3.12 -14.71 -7.62
N MET A 193 -2.63 -13.50 -7.37
CA MET A 193 -2.07 -13.10 -6.09
C MET A 193 -2.81 -11.85 -5.61
N ARG A 194 -3.63 -12.01 -4.57
CA ARG A 194 -4.35 -10.88 -3.97
C ARG A 194 -3.34 -9.77 -3.61
N LEU A 195 -3.64 -8.54 -4.00
CA LEU A 195 -2.86 -7.39 -3.56
C LEU A 195 -3.22 -7.08 -2.10
N GLU A 196 -2.27 -7.19 -1.18
CA GLU A 196 -2.46 -6.73 0.20
C GLU A 196 -2.33 -5.20 0.29
N VAL A 197 -3.29 -4.58 0.96
CA VAL A 197 -3.43 -3.12 1.03
C VAL A 197 -3.83 -2.67 2.43
N TYR A 198 -3.16 -1.64 2.93
CA TYR A 198 -3.56 -0.88 4.11
C TYR A 198 -4.13 0.48 3.67
N LEU A 199 -5.35 0.76 4.11
CA LEU A 199 -6.02 2.03 3.86
C LEU A 199 -5.43 3.11 4.77
N PHE A 200 -5.00 4.21 4.17
CA PHE A 200 -4.59 5.42 4.85
C PHE A 200 -5.76 6.43 4.86
N ALA A 201 -6.34 6.80 6.00
CA ALA A 201 -6.06 6.30 7.36
C ALA A 201 -7.36 6.07 8.13
N LEU A 202 -7.26 5.55 9.35
CA LEU A 202 -8.44 5.28 10.17
C LEU A 202 -9.15 6.58 10.57
N PHE A 203 -8.40 7.59 11.03
CA PHE A 203 -8.95 8.85 11.52
C PHE A 203 -8.43 10.04 10.73
N ASN A 204 -9.18 11.15 10.75
CA ASN A 204 -8.64 12.46 10.43
C ASN A 204 -7.64 12.87 11.52
N GLU A 205 -6.45 13.29 11.11
CA GLU A 205 -5.34 13.62 12.00
C GLU A 205 -5.09 15.13 11.98
N ASP A 206 -5.71 15.86 12.90
CA ASP A 206 -5.76 17.33 12.92
C ASP A 206 -4.40 18.03 13.11
N MET A 207 -3.43 17.33 13.71
CA MET A 207 -2.07 17.81 13.92
C MET A 207 -1.12 17.53 12.75
N LYS A 208 -1.56 16.89 11.66
CA LYS A 208 -0.67 16.65 10.52
C LYS A 208 -0.23 17.98 9.87
N PRO A 209 1.07 18.18 9.62
CA PRO A 209 1.58 19.37 8.94
C PRO A 209 1.22 19.33 7.44
N GLY A 210 1.50 20.41 6.73
CA GLY A 210 1.29 20.48 5.28
C GLY A 210 -0.12 20.95 4.86
N PRO A 211 -0.54 20.63 3.63
CA PRO A 211 -1.79 21.13 3.05
C PRO A 211 -3.02 20.57 3.77
N THR A 212 -4.20 21.14 3.50
CA THR A 212 -5.45 20.72 4.15
C THR A 212 -5.78 19.25 3.91
N SER A 213 -5.40 18.66 2.77
CA SER A 213 -5.57 17.22 2.52
C SER A 213 -5.02 16.32 3.62
N GLU A 214 -3.86 16.67 4.17
CA GLU A 214 -3.13 15.83 5.12
C GLU A 214 -3.96 15.55 6.37
N ARG A 215 -4.84 16.47 6.75
CA ARG A 215 -5.71 16.36 7.92
C ARG A 215 -7.04 15.66 7.64
N ASN A 216 -7.28 15.19 6.41
CA ASN A 216 -8.60 14.79 5.92
C ASN A 216 -8.65 13.44 5.17
N TYR A 217 -7.69 12.53 5.41
CA TYR A 217 -7.66 11.18 4.83
C TYR A 217 -8.50 10.13 5.59
N GLY A 218 -8.96 10.45 6.79
CA GLY A 218 -9.62 9.52 7.68
C GLY A 218 -10.92 8.93 7.13
N LEU A 219 -11.16 7.65 7.41
CA LEU A 219 -12.49 7.04 7.30
C LEU A 219 -13.44 7.56 8.40
N PHE A 220 -12.89 7.95 9.54
CA PHE A 220 -13.59 8.43 10.72
C PHE A 220 -13.06 9.80 11.18
N GLN A 221 -13.88 10.53 11.90
CA GLN A 221 -13.47 11.68 12.70
C GLN A 221 -12.82 11.21 14.01
N PRO A 222 -12.05 12.07 14.71
CA PRO A 222 -11.42 11.71 15.99
C PRO A 222 -12.41 11.23 17.07
N ASP A 223 -13.67 11.65 17.01
CA ASP A 223 -14.74 11.24 17.94
C ASP A 223 -15.35 9.86 17.60
N GLY A 224 -14.85 9.18 16.55
CA GLY A 224 -15.33 7.88 16.10
C GLY A 224 -16.54 7.93 15.17
N THR A 225 -17.09 9.11 14.87
CA THR A 225 -18.13 9.25 13.84
C THR A 225 -17.54 9.05 12.45
N MET A 226 -18.32 8.54 11.49
CA MET A 226 -17.83 8.34 10.13
C MET A 226 -17.58 9.71 9.46
N ALA A 227 -16.41 9.89 8.83
CA ALA A 227 -16.19 11.03 7.94
C ALA A 227 -17.05 10.90 6.67
N TYR A 228 -17.20 9.65 6.19
CA TYR A 228 -18.07 9.26 5.09
C TYR A 228 -18.30 7.74 5.12
N ASN A 229 -19.38 7.27 4.51
CA ASN A 229 -19.73 5.85 4.52
C ASN A 229 -19.12 5.09 3.33
N VAL A 230 -18.20 4.17 3.62
CA VAL A 230 -17.57 3.27 2.62
C VAL A 230 -18.20 1.87 2.56
N GLY A 231 -19.24 1.60 3.36
CA GLY A 231 -20.00 0.34 3.34
C GLY A 231 -19.51 -0.74 4.30
N LEU A 232 -18.61 -0.43 5.25
CA LEU A 232 -18.06 -1.39 6.23
C LEU A 232 -19.15 -2.08 7.07
N SER A 233 -20.17 -1.34 7.49
CA SER A 233 -21.26 -1.87 8.32
C SER A 233 -22.18 -2.85 7.57
N ALA A 234 -22.40 -2.65 6.26
CA ALA A 234 -23.12 -3.60 5.43
C ALA A 234 -22.31 -4.89 5.17
N LEU A 235 -20.98 -4.78 5.15
CA LEU A 235 -20.09 -5.93 5.02
C LEU A 235 -20.07 -6.77 6.30
N ALA A 236 -20.08 -6.13 7.49
CA ALA A 236 -20.11 -6.82 8.78
C ALA A 236 -21.40 -7.62 9.02
N THR A 237 -22.54 -7.17 8.50
CA THR A 237 -23.81 -7.93 8.55
C THR A 237 -23.89 -9.04 7.50
N SER A 238 -23.17 -8.91 6.37
CA SER A 238 -23.09 -9.97 5.37
C SER A 238 -22.20 -11.15 5.81
N SER A 239 -21.13 -10.89 6.58
CA SER A 239 -20.22 -11.94 7.06
C SER A 239 -20.77 -12.73 8.26
N SER A 240 -21.70 -12.17 9.02
CA SER A 240 -22.28 -12.81 10.21
C SER A 240 -23.27 -13.95 9.88
N THR A 241 -23.75 -14.05 8.63
CA THR A 241 -24.60 -15.17 8.17
C THR A 241 -23.81 -16.46 7.87
N SER A 242 -22.48 -16.42 7.93
CA SER A 242 -21.58 -17.57 7.75
C SER A 242 -20.84 -17.97 9.03
N SER A 243 -21.47 -17.84 10.20
CA SER A 243 -20.91 -18.30 11.46
C SER A 243 -21.16 -19.79 11.68
N ALA A 244 -20.21 -20.64 11.30
CA ALA A 244 -20.11 -21.98 11.87
C ALA A 244 -19.80 -21.87 13.37
N SER A 245 -20.64 -22.48 14.19
CA SER A 245 -20.56 -22.44 15.66
C SER A 245 -19.32 -23.19 16.13
N ILE A 246 -18.37 -22.51 16.77
CA ILE A 246 -17.27 -23.14 17.50
C ILE A 246 -17.57 -23.03 18.99
N SER A 247 -18.03 -24.13 19.60
CA SER A 247 -18.10 -24.26 21.05
C SER A 247 -16.71 -24.58 21.61
N LEU A 248 -16.16 -23.66 22.40
CA LEU A 248 -14.94 -23.89 23.17
C LEU A 248 -15.30 -24.47 24.54
N THR A 249 -15.28 -25.80 24.69
CA THR A 249 -15.20 -26.44 26.00
C THR A 249 -13.74 -26.50 26.42
N SER A 250 -13.34 -25.62 27.34
CA SER A 250 -12.03 -25.66 27.99
C SER A 250 -12.02 -26.77 29.04
N SER A 251 -11.10 -27.72 28.91
CA SER A 251 -10.73 -28.66 29.98
C SER A 251 -9.23 -28.51 30.23
N ALA A 252 -8.87 -27.63 31.16
CA ALA A 252 -7.52 -27.50 31.67
C ALA A 252 -7.49 -27.91 33.14
N THR A 253 -6.90 -29.07 33.42
CA THR A 253 -6.63 -29.57 34.77
C THR A 253 -5.46 -28.76 35.35
N LYS A 254 -5.69 -28.10 36.49
CA LYS A 254 -4.66 -27.39 37.26
C LYS A 254 -3.65 -28.41 37.81
N VAL A 255 -2.41 -28.34 37.35
CA VAL A 255 -1.28 -29.02 37.98
C VAL A 255 -0.74 -28.11 39.08
N ILE A 256 -0.79 -28.58 40.32
CA ILE A 256 -0.11 -27.96 41.47
C ILE A 256 1.21 -28.74 41.66
N ILE A 257 2.33 -28.04 41.62
CA ILE A 257 3.68 -28.57 41.83
C ILE A 257 4.09 -28.22 43.28
N PRO A 258 4.78 -29.13 44.00
CA PRO A 258 4.84 -29.18 45.47
C PRO A 258 5.50 -28.01 46.18
#